data_AF-A0A6G2XA09-F1
#
_entry.id   AF-A0A6G2XA09-F1
#
_cell.length_a   1.000
_cell.length_b   1.000
_cell.length_c   1.000
_cell.angle_alpha   90.00
_cell.angle_beta   90.00
_cell.angle_gamma   90.00
#
_symmetry.space_group_name_H-M   'P 1'
#
loop_
_entity.id
_entity.type
_entity.pdbx_description
1 polymer ?
#
loop_
_entity_poly.entity_id
_entity_poly.type
_entity_poly.pdbx_seq_one_letter_code
_entity_poly.pdbx_strand_id
1 'polypeptide(L)'
;MLSLRAAVQRERHHVETLKQQQKHHEENKRLQFVQWHSRMVGELAENPEALSEVYSEYDLPDKATALRQNRWLCMWSAMHRLGYIDENHLRENAKRFMQDEAGRLYWGIGGDHRERTAQDDHDRRFTRIMNEAYTAVLVGAGAKAS
;
A
#
# COMPACT_ATOMS: atom_id res chain seq x y z
N MET A 1 35.86 -25.24 30.35
CA MET A 1 34.54 -25.42 29.67
C MET A 1 33.52 -24.30 29.96
N LEU A 2 33.49 -23.67 31.14
CA LEU A 2 32.57 -22.55 31.46
C LEU A 2 32.75 -21.29 30.58
N SER A 3 33.98 -20.99 30.15
CA SER A 3 34.32 -19.82 29.32
C SER A 3 33.70 -19.86 27.91
N LEU A 4 33.69 -21.03 27.26
CA LEU A 4 33.19 -21.18 25.90
C LEU A 4 31.65 -21.03 25.84
N ARG A 5 30.93 -21.55 26.83
CA ARG A 5 29.47 -21.38 26.95
C ARG A 5 29.08 -19.91 27.12
N ALA A 6 29.80 -19.17 27.97
CA ALA A 6 29.56 -17.75 28.16
C ALA A 6 29.85 -16.92 26.89
N ALA A 7 30.90 -17.27 26.15
CA ALA A 7 31.21 -16.64 24.86
C ALA A 7 30.11 -16.88 23.82
N VAL A 8 29.65 -18.13 23.67
CA VAL A 8 28.55 -18.47 22.74
C VAL A 8 27.24 -17.78 23.12
N GLN A 9 26.94 -17.66 24.42
CA GLN A 9 25.74 -16.96 24.89
C GLN A 9 25.79 -15.45 24.57
N ARG A 10 26.97 -14.81 24.74
CA ARG A 10 27.18 -13.40 24.38
C ARG A 10 27.05 -13.18 22.88
N GLU A 11 27.64 -14.06 22.07
CA GLU A 11 27.54 -13.98 20.61
C GLU A 11 26.09 -14.08 20.14
N ARG A 12 25.32 -15.03 20.68
CA ARG A 12 23.89 -15.17 20.38
C ARG A 12 23.10 -13.91 20.74
N HIS A 13 23.34 -13.34 21.92
CA HIS A 13 22.67 -12.12 22.34
C HIS A 13 23.03 -10.92 21.48
N HIS A 14 24.31 -10.83 21.06
CA HIS A 14 24.78 -9.78 20.16
C HIS A 14 24.10 -9.88 18.78
N VAL A 15 24.06 -11.08 18.19
CA VAL A 15 23.38 -11.34 16.92
C VAL A 15 21.89 -10.99 16.99
N GLU A 16 21.21 -11.36 18.08
CA GLU A 16 19.79 -11.04 18.26
C GLU A 16 19.55 -9.53 18.38
N THR A 17 20.43 -8.84 19.10
CA THR A 17 20.38 -7.38 19.22
C THR A 17 20.55 -6.70 17.86
N LEU A 18 21.51 -7.15 17.06
CA LEU A 18 21.73 -6.62 15.70
C LEU A 18 20.53 -6.86 14.79
N LYS A 19 19.92 -8.04 14.84
CA LYS A 19 18.69 -8.35 14.08
C LYS A 19 17.54 -7.41 14.46
N GLN A 20 17.34 -7.20 15.76
CA GLN A 20 16.27 -6.33 16.25
C GLN A 20 16.52 -4.86 15.86
N GLN A 21 17.76 -4.39 15.95
CA GLN A 21 18.15 -3.04 15.52
C GLN A 21 17.95 -2.85 14.02
N GLN A 22 18.33 -3.83 13.20
CA GLN A 22 18.09 -3.79 11.76
C GLN A 22 16.60 -3.72 11.44
N LYS A 23 15.78 -4.56 12.09
CA LYS A 23 14.32 -4.55 11.92
C LYS A 23 13.73 -3.18 12.26
N HIS A 24 14.11 -2.61 13.40
CA HIS A 24 13.64 -1.27 13.80
C HIS A 24 14.09 -0.17 12.84
N HIS A 25 15.31 -0.26 12.30
CA HIS A 25 15.80 0.68 11.30
C HIS A 25 14.97 0.61 10.01
N GLU A 26 14.64 -0.59 9.54
CA GLU A 26 13.80 -0.80 8.37
C GLU A 26 12.37 -0.28 8.58
N GLU A 27 11.78 -0.53 9.76
CA GLU A 27 10.47 0.00 10.15
C GLU A 27 10.47 1.54 10.18
N ASN A 28 11.50 2.15 10.76
CA ASN A 28 11.64 3.61 10.83
C ASN A 28 11.78 4.25 9.44
N LYS A 29 12.58 3.65 8.55
CA LYS A 29 12.69 4.12 7.15
C LYS A 29 11.34 4.09 6.44
N ARG A 30 10.57 3.02 6.62
CA ARG A 30 9.24 2.88 6.03
C ARG A 30 8.28 3.95 6.57
N LEU A 31 8.27 4.18 7.89
CA LEU A 31 7.45 5.22 8.51
C LEU A 31 7.81 6.61 7.99
N GLN A 32 9.10 6.94 7.91
CA GLN A 32 9.57 8.22 7.37
C GLN A 32 9.15 8.41 5.91
N PHE A 33 9.28 7.37 5.08
CA PHE A 33 8.82 7.42 3.70
C PHE A 33 7.31 7.65 3.60
N VAL A 34 6.50 6.95 4.39
CA VAL A 34 5.04 7.12 4.40
C VAL A 34 4.63 8.52 4.85
N GLN A 35 5.32 9.09 5.84
CA GLN A 35 5.10 10.47 6.27
C GLN A 35 5.45 11.47 5.15
N TRP A 36 6.59 11.28 4.49
CA TRP A 36 7.01 12.13 3.38
C TRP A 36 6.06 12.06 2.20
N HIS A 37 5.66 10.85 1.78
CA HIS A 37 4.66 10.65 0.74
C HIS A 37 3.33 11.31 1.10
N SER A 38 2.86 11.14 2.34
CA SER A 38 1.60 11.75 2.80
C SER A 38 1.65 13.28 2.77
N ARG A 39 2.81 13.86 3.11
CA ARG A 39 3.05 15.30 3.03
C ARG A 39 3.05 15.78 1.57
N MET A 40 3.80 15.14 0.69
CA MET A 40 3.83 15.48 -0.74
C MET A 40 2.44 15.40 -1.38
N VAL A 41 1.65 14.38 -1.06
CA VAL A 41 0.28 14.26 -1.52
C VAL A 41 -0.60 15.41 -1.00
N GLY A 42 -0.36 15.86 0.24
CA GLY A 42 -1.02 17.05 0.80
C GLY A 42 -0.66 18.33 0.02
N GLU A 43 0.63 18.55 -0.21
CA GLU A 43 1.14 19.69 -0.99
C GLU A 43 0.59 19.69 -2.43
N LEU A 44 0.50 18.50 -3.06
CA LEU A 44 -0.08 18.36 -4.40
C LEU A 44 -1.59 18.67 -4.43
N ALA A 45 -2.32 18.34 -3.36
CA ALA A 45 -3.75 18.66 -3.26
C ALA A 45 -4.00 20.17 -3.17
N GLU A 46 -3.03 20.95 -2.69
CA GLU A 46 -3.09 22.41 -2.59
C GLU A 46 -2.69 23.11 -3.90
N ASN A 47 -2.13 22.38 -4.88
CA ASN A 47 -1.67 22.92 -6.16
C ASN A 47 -2.33 22.20 -7.36
N PRO A 48 -3.45 22.71 -7.89
CA PRO A 48 -4.17 22.11 -9.00
C PRO A 48 -3.37 22.00 -10.31
N GLU A 49 -2.43 22.92 -10.56
CA GLU A 49 -1.58 22.89 -11.76
C GLU A 49 -0.59 21.72 -11.68
N ALA A 50 0.12 21.59 -10.56
CA ALA A 50 1.02 20.47 -10.32
C ALA A 50 0.27 19.12 -10.32
N LEU A 51 -0.94 19.08 -9.74
CA LEU A 51 -1.80 17.90 -9.80
C LEU A 51 -2.16 17.54 -11.24
N SER A 52 -2.42 18.55 -12.07
CA SER A 52 -2.74 18.36 -13.48
C SER A 52 -1.55 17.80 -14.27
N GLU A 53 -0.34 18.25 -13.96
CA GLU A 53 0.91 17.76 -14.54
C GLU A 53 1.20 16.30 -14.16
N VAL A 54 1.09 15.95 -12.86
CA VAL A 54 1.35 14.59 -12.36
C VAL A 54 0.42 13.55 -12.96
N TYR A 55 -0.84 13.92 -13.19
CA TYR A 55 -1.84 13.03 -13.82
C TYR A 55 -2.09 13.38 -15.29
N SER A 56 -1.12 13.96 -15.99
CA SER A 56 -1.28 14.37 -17.40
C SER A 56 -1.49 13.19 -18.36
N GLU A 57 -0.89 12.04 -18.06
CA GLU A 57 -1.00 10.82 -18.88
C GLU A 57 -2.32 10.05 -18.65
N TYR A 58 -3.10 10.42 -17.64
CA TYR A 58 -4.33 9.73 -17.28
C TYR A 58 -5.54 10.60 -17.62
N ASP A 59 -6.44 10.07 -18.43
CA ASP A 59 -7.73 10.70 -18.71
C ASP A 59 -8.68 10.53 -17.52
N LEU A 60 -8.43 11.32 -16.48
CA LEU A 60 -9.17 11.30 -15.23
C LEU A 60 -10.15 12.49 -15.18
N PRO A 61 -11.46 12.25 -15.05
CA PRO A 61 -12.46 13.31 -15.02
C PRO A 61 -12.32 14.21 -13.79
N ASP A 62 -11.81 13.67 -12.68
CA ASP A 62 -11.49 14.42 -11.46
C ASP A 62 -10.15 13.93 -10.87
N LYS A 63 -9.10 14.69 -11.14
CA LYS A 63 -7.73 14.42 -10.64
C LYS A 63 -7.62 14.55 -9.12
N ALA A 64 -8.42 15.41 -8.48
CA ALA A 64 -8.41 15.55 -7.02
C ALA A 64 -9.03 14.32 -6.36
N THR A 65 -10.11 13.79 -6.94
CA THR A 65 -10.66 12.50 -6.53
C THR A 65 -9.66 11.37 -6.77
N ALA A 66 -8.97 11.33 -7.91
CA ALA A 66 -7.93 10.32 -8.17
C ALA A 66 -6.80 10.37 -7.13
N LEU A 67 -6.32 11.57 -6.78
CA LEU A 67 -5.33 11.77 -5.72
C LEU A 67 -5.82 11.24 -4.36
N ARG A 68 -7.09 11.50 -4.02
CA ARG A 68 -7.71 10.97 -2.79
C ARG A 68 -7.75 9.45 -2.78
N GLN A 69 -8.10 8.82 -3.90
CA GLN A 69 -8.12 7.36 -4.00
C GLN A 69 -6.70 6.76 -3.91
N ASN A 70 -5.73 7.38 -4.59
CA ASN A 70 -4.32 7.00 -4.48
C ASN A 70 -3.84 7.05 -3.02
N ARG A 71 -4.17 8.12 -2.29
CA ARG A 71 -3.79 8.30 -0.89
C ARG A 71 -4.28 7.18 0.01
N TRP A 72 -5.55 6.76 -0.13
CA TRP A 72 -6.11 5.65 0.64
C TRP A 72 -5.40 4.33 0.34
N LEU A 73 -5.14 4.02 -0.93
CA LEU A 73 -4.45 2.80 -1.32
C LEU A 73 -3.01 2.75 -0.80
N CYS A 74 -2.27 3.86 -0.90
CA CYS A 74 -0.91 3.94 -0.36
C CYS A 74 -0.90 3.78 1.16
N MET A 75 -1.86 4.40 1.86
CA MET A 75 -2.02 4.25 3.31
C MET A 75 -2.31 2.79 3.69
N TRP A 76 -3.29 2.14 3.06
CA TRP A 76 -3.63 0.75 3.38
C TRP A 76 -2.51 -0.23 3.06
N SER A 77 -1.78 -0.02 1.95
CA SER A 77 -0.59 -0.82 1.65
C SER A 77 0.45 -0.70 2.77
N ALA A 78 0.75 0.53 3.21
CA ALA A 78 1.66 0.75 4.33
C ALA A 78 1.17 0.13 5.65
N MET A 79 -0.11 0.30 6.00
CA MET A 79 -0.72 -0.29 7.20
C MET A 79 -0.63 -1.82 7.17
N HIS A 80 -0.93 -2.44 6.04
CA HIS A 80 -0.83 -3.90 5.88
C HIS A 80 0.63 -4.36 5.99
N ARG A 81 1.56 -3.60 5.41
CA ARG A 81 3.01 -3.93 5.44
C ARG A 81 3.60 -3.90 6.83
N LEU A 82 3.15 -2.94 7.62
CA LEU A 82 3.60 -2.73 8.99
C LEU A 82 2.77 -3.53 10.00
N GLY A 83 1.76 -4.29 9.55
CA GLY A 83 0.94 -5.17 10.40
C GLY A 83 -0.14 -4.45 11.22
N TYR A 84 -0.48 -3.19 10.90
CA TYR A 84 -1.59 -2.48 11.54
C TYR A 84 -2.96 -3.00 11.10
N ILE A 85 -3.03 -3.59 9.90
CA ILE A 85 -4.20 -4.31 9.41
C ILE A 85 -3.77 -5.66 8.88
N ASP A 86 -4.61 -6.68 9.10
CA ASP A 86 -4.43 -8.00 8.52
C ASP A 86 -5.07 -8.10 7.13
N GLU A 87 -4.97 -9.29 6.53
CA GLU A 87 -5.51 -9.54 5.19
C GLU A 87 -7.04 -9.42 5.15
N ASN A 88 -7.75 -9.76 6.23
CA ASN A 88 -9.21 -9.68 6.30
C ASN A 88 -9.70 -8.23 6.31
N HIS A 89 -9.07 -7.38 7.13
CA HIS A 89 -9.35 -5.94 7.13
C HIS A 89 -9.02 -5.30 5.78
N LEU A 90 -7.92 -5.71 5.14
CA LEU A 90 -7.58 -5.22 3.81
C LEU A 90 -8.63 -5.63 2.76
N ARG A 91 -9.14 -6.88 2.82
CA ARG A 91 -10.21 -7.36 1.94
C ARG A 91 -11.50 -6.55 2.10
N GLU A 92 -11.89 -6.23 3.33
CA GLU A 92 -13.07 -5.40 3.59
C GLU A 92 -12.89 -3.95 3.09
N ASN A 93 -11.70 -3.37 3.28
CA ASN A 93 -11.38 -2.05 2.73
C ASN A 93 -11.41 -2.06 1.19
N ALA A 94 -10.82 -3.08 0.57
CA ALA A 94 -10.83 -3.26 -0.88
C ALA A 94 -12.26 -3.38 -1.42
N LYS A 95 -13.12 -4.17 -0.76
CA LYS A 95 -14.53 -4.31 -1.13
C LYS A 95 -15.26 -2.97 -1.08
N ARG A 96 -15.12 -2.21 0.00
CA ARG A 96 -15.74 -0.88 0.14
C ARG A 96 -15.23 0.10 -0.90
N PHE A 97 -13.92 0.08 -1.15
CA PHE A 97 -13.29 0.90 -2.19
C PHE A 97 -13.84 0.59 -3.58
N MET A 98 -14.08 -0.69 -3.90
CA MET A 98 -14.66 -1.10 -5.18
C MET A 98 -16.19 -0.94 -5.23
N GLN A 99 -16.88 -0.69 -4.12
CA GLN A 99 -18.30 -0.30 -4.13
C GLN A 99 -18.48 1.18 -4.50
N ASP A 100 -17.49 2.02 -4.19
CA ASP A 100 -17.44 3.40 -4.63
C ASP A 100 -17.08 3.50 -6.14
N GLU A 101 -17.80 4.34 -6.88
CA GLU A 101 -17.56 4.51 -8.32
C GLU A 101 -16.19 5.12 -8.60
N ALA A 102 -15.80 6.13 -7.83
CA ALA A 102 -14.49 6.74 -7.99
C ALA A 102 -13.35 5.77 -7.68
N GLY A 103 -13.49 4.91 -6.66
CA GLY A 103 -12.54 3.84 -6.37
C GLY A 103 -12.41 2.84 -7.53
N ARG A 104 -13.53 2.39 -8.11
CA ARG A 104 -13.51 1.51 -9.29
C ARG A 104 -12.88 2.13 -10.51
N LEU A 105 -13.24 3.38 -10.83
CA LEU A 105 -12.68 4.08 -11.99
C LEU A 105 -11.17 4.27 -11.84
N TYR A 106 -10.74 4.71 -10.65
CA TYR A 106 -9.32 4.84 -10.34
C TYR A 106 -8.59 3.51 -10.51
N TRP A 107 -9.13 2.42 -9.96
CA TRP A 107 -8.49 1.10 -10.08
C TRP A 107 -8.50 0.57 -11.51
N GLY A 108 -9.57 0.79 -12.28
CA GLY A 108 -9.64 0.39 -13.68
C GLY A 108 -8.59 1.08 -14.55
N ILE A 109 -8.20 2.31 -14.18
CA ILE A 109 -7.17 3.08 -14.91
C ILE A 109 -5.75 2.71 -14.42
N GLY A 110 -5.56 2.57 -13.10
CA GLY A 110 -4.23 2.46 -12.50
C GLY A 110 -3.85 1.07 -11.97
N GLY A 111 -4.76 0.09 -11.94
CA GLY A 111 -4.55 -1.23 -11.36
C GLY A 111 -3.41 -2.00 -12.04
N ASP A 112 -3.43 -2.04 -13.36
CA ASP A 112 -2.39 -2.69 -14.17
C ASP A 112 -1.01 -2.04 -13.98
N HIS A 113 -0.96 -0.73 -13.75
CA HIS A 113 0.29 -0.04 -13.44
C HIS A 113 0.85 -0.51 -12.08
N ARG A 114 -0.02 -0.67 -11.07
CA ARG A 114 0.39 -1.19 -9.74
C ARG A 114 0.83 -2.64 -9.79
N GLU A 115 0.25 -3.45 -10.67
CA GLU A 115 0.71 -4.83 -10.87
C GLU A 115 2.10 -4.89 -11.51
N ARG A 116 2.32 -4.10 -12.57
CA ARG A 116 3.61 -4.05 -13.28
C ARG A 116 4.75 -3.47 -12.45
N THR A 117 4.45 -2.57 -11.51
CA THR A 117 5.45 -1.87 -10.69
C THR A 117 5.66 -2.50 -9.30
N ALA A 118 4.98 -3.61 -9.00
CA ALA A 118 5.12 -4.31 -7.72
C ALA A 118 6.57 -4.76 -7.49
N GLN A 119 7.20 -4.29 -6.42
CA GLN A 119 8.62 -4.53 -6.15
C GLN A 119 8.86 -5.86 -5.43
N ASP A 120 7.89 -6.32 -4.64
CA ASP A 120 8.02 -7.53 -3.83
C ASP A 120 6.68 -8.24 -3.58
N ASP A 121 6.74 -9.30 -2.78
CA ASP A 121 5.59 -10.17 -2.50
C ASP A 121 4.49 -9.47 -1.71
N HIS A 122 4.83 -8.42 -0.94
CA HIS A 122 3.83 -7.62 -0.24
C HIS A 122 3.01 -6.80 -1.24
N ASP A 123 3.69 -6.12 -2.17
CA ASP A 123 3.02 -5.34 -3.21
C ASP A 123 2.14 -6.25 -4.08
N ARG A 124 2.67 -7.41 -4.51
CA ARG A 124 1.91 -8.41 -5.27
C ARG A 124 0.69 -8.91 -4.52
N ARG A 125 0.83 -9.19 -3.21
CA ARG A 125 -0.31 -9.62 -2.37
C ARG A 125 -1.36 -8.54 -2.23
N PHE A 126 -0.95 -7.30 -1.98
CA PHE A 126 -1.85 -6.15 -1.89
C PHE A 126 -2.64 -5.99 -3.20
N THR A 127 -1.93 -5.93 -4.34
CA THR A 127 -2.55 -5.78 -5.66
C THR A 127 -3.50 -6.93 -5.99
N ARG A 128 -3.14 -8.18 -5.66
CA ARG A 128 -4.04 -9.33 -5.81
C ARG A 128 -5.36 -9.15 -5.06
N ILE A 129 -5.33 -8.71 -3.80
CA ILE A 129 -6.55 -8.51 -3.00
C ILE A 129 -7.44 -7.42 -3.60
N MET A 130 -6.83 -6.34 -4.09
CA MET A 130 -7.57 -5.27 -4.77
C MET A 130 -8.20 -5.76 -6.09
N ASN A 131 -7.47 -6.57 -6.88
CA ASN A 131 -7.97 -7.18 -8.12
C ASN A 131 -9.12 -8.16 -7.87
N GLU A 132 -9.03 -8.98 -6.81
CA GLU A 132 -10.11 -9.87 -6.39
C GLU A 132 -11.38 -9.08 -6.07
N ALA A 133 -11.26 -7.97 -5.31
CA ALA A 133 -12.38 -7.10 -5.00
C ALA A 133 -12.97 -6.41 -6.24
N TYR A 134 -12.11 -5.92 -7.15
CA TYR A 134 -12.54 -5.28 -8.39
C TYR A 134 -13.35 -6.24 -9.27
N THR A 135 -12.81 -7.44 -9.48
CA THR A 135 -13.44 -8.49 -10.28
C THR A 135 -14.79 -8.91 -9.69
N ALA A 136 -14.88 -9.06 -8.36
CA ALA A 136 -16.12 -9.43 -7.69
C ALA A 136 -17.27 -8.43 -7.94
N VAL A 137 -16.96 -7.12 -7.98
CA VAL A 137 -17.96 -6.09 -8.27
C VAL A 137 -18.38 -6.12 -9.75
N LEU A 138 -17.46 -6.34 -10.68
CA LEU A 138 -17.79 -6.43 -12.11
C LEU A 138 -18.69 -7.64 -12.41
N VAL A 139 -18.37 -8.80 -11.85
CA VAL A 139 -19.18 -10.02 -12.01
C VAL A 139 -20.56 -9.85 -11.35
N GLY A 140 -20.61 -9.28 -10.14
CA GLY A 140 -21.86 -9.01 -9.44
C GLY A 140 -22.76 -7.97 -10.13
N ALA A 141 -22.17 -7.01 -10.86
CA ALA A 141 -22.91 -6.04 -11.67
C ALA A 141 -23.49 -6.70 -12.93
N GLY A 142 -22.75 -7.59 -13.59
CA GLY A 142 -23.23 -8.37 -14.75
C GLY A 142 -24.41 -9.29 -14.43
N ALA A 143 -24.40 -9.91 -13.24
CA ALA A 143 -25.47 -10.80 -12.80
C ALA A 143 -26.79 -10.09 -12.43
N LYS A 144 -26.78 -8.77 -12.20
CA LYS A 144 -27.99 -7.97 -11.93
C LYS A 144 -28.60 -7.33 -13.18
N ALA A 145 -27.86 -7.34 -14.29
CA ALA A 145 -28.28 -6.76 -15.57
C ALA A 145 -28.79 -7.81 -16.57
N SER A 146 -28.84 -9.09 -16.17
CA SER A 146 -29.42 -10.23 -16.91
C SER A 146 -30.72 -10.67 -16.25
#